data_AF-A0A4Q1CJS7-F1
#
_entry.id   AF-A0A4Q1CJS7-F1
#
_cell.length_a   1.000
_cell.length_b   1.000
_cell.length_c   1.000
_cell.angle_alpha   90.00
_cell.angle_beta   90.00
_cell.angle_gamma   90.00
#
_symmetry.space_group_name_H-M   'P 1'
#
loop_
_entity.id
_entity.type
_entity.pdbx_description
1 polymer ?
#
loop_
_entity_poly.entity_id
_entity_poly.type
_entity_poly.pdbx_seq_one_letter_code
_entity_poly.pdbx_strand_id
1 'polypeptide(L)'
;MGVVILFYLAGAFAAFGRISHKLVYLVMDKEIRMITLFFGTLIFLSSYFFVFAFYMFQKEAYAFGSFFLFPFIQVYCPVALVFILNLSKSHLIKEAAKVLSVSVVLSFVSYLIFYRYTLSLPATLGIQITH
;
A
#
# COMPACT_ATOMS: atom_id res chain seq x y z
N MET A 1 12.19 1.61 -19.91
CA MET A 1 11.49 1.31 -18.64
C MET A 1 11.18 2.54 -17.78
N GLY A 2 12.05 3.57 -17.71
CA GLY A 2 11.82 4.75 -16.86
C GLY A 2 10.48 5.46 -17.05
N VAL A 3 9.99 5.60 -18.29
CA VAL A 3 8.68 6.19 -18.59
C VAL A 3 7.52 5.39 -17.99
N VAL A 4 7.57 4.05 -18.09
CA VAL A 4 6.54 3.15 -17.53
C VAL A 4 6.52 3.24 -16.00
N ILE A 5 7.70 3.26 -15.37
CA ILE A 5 7.84 3.42 -13.92
C ILE A 5 7.27 4.77 -13.48
N LEU A 6 7.50 5.83 -14.26
CA LEU A 6 7.02 7.17 -13.94
C LEU A 6 5.48 7.24 -13.98
N PHE A 7 4.84 6.68 -15.02
CA PHE A 7 3.37 6.59 -15.07
C PHE A 7 2.80 5.73 -13.94
N TYR A 8 3.48 4.63 -13.60
CA TYR A 8 3.08 3.76 -12.51
C TYR A 8 3.15 4.46 -11.15
N LEU A 9 4.26 5.15 -10.86
CA LEU A 9 4.36 5.92 -9.62
C LEU A 9 3.36 7.07 -9.59
N ALA A 10 3.18 7.79 -10.70
CA ALA A 10 2.19 8.87 -10.80
C ALA A 10 0.77 8.38 -10.48
N GLY A 11 0.39 7.19 -10.98
CA GLY A 11 -0.88 6.56 -10.66
C GLY A 11 -1.01 6.21 -9.16
N ALA A 12 0.06 5.69 -8.56
CA ALA A 12 0.08 5.40 -7.12
C ALA A 12 -0.06 6.68 -6.27
N PHE A 13 0.62 7.77 -6.65
CA PHE A 13 0.47 9.09 -6.03
C PHE A 13 -0.95 9.64 -6.17
N ALA A 14 -1.56 9.53 -7.35
CA ALA A 14 -2.94 9.97 -7.58
C ALA A 14 -3.94 9.17 -6.73
N ALA A 15 -3.76 7.85 -6.66
CA ALA A 15 -4.56 6.97 -5.82
C ALA A 15 -4.43 7.33 -4.33
N PHE A 16 -3.19 7.51 -3.85
CA PHE A 16 -2.89 7.97 -2.51
C PHE A 16 -3.56 9.32 -2.22
N GLY A 17 -3.38 10.33 -3.07
CA GLY A 17 -3.97 11.65 -2.88
C GLY A 17 -5.48 11.60 -2.73
N ARG A 18 -6.16 10.79 -3.56
CA ARG A 18 -7.62 10.62 -3.48
C ARG A 18 -8.08 9.92 -2.19
N ILE A 19 -7.38 8.87 -1.76
CA ILE A 19 -7.72 8.18 -0.51
C ILE A 19 -7.42 9.05 0.72
N SER A 20 -6.27 9.71 0.75
CA SER A 20 -5.88 10.62 1.84
C SER A 20 -6.88 11.76 1.97
N HIS A 21 -7.27 12.40 0.87
CA HIS A 21 -8.29 13.44 0.86
C HIS A 21 -9.60 12.92 1.46
N LYS A 22 -10.09 11.75 1.01
CA LYS A 22 -11.30 11.13 1.57
C LYS A 22 -11.16 10.83 3.06
N LEU A 23 -10.01 10.31 3.50
CA LEU A 23 -9.75 9.96 4.89
C LEU A 23 -9.79 11.19 5.79
N VAL A 24 -9.28 12.34 5.33
CA VAL A 24 -9.35 13.60 6.08
C VAL A 24 -10.79 14.00 6.39
N TYR A 25 -11.70 13.95 5.40
CA TYR A 25 -13.13 14.22 5.65
C TYR A 25 -13.73 13.26 6.67
N LEU A 26 -13.45 11.96 6.53
CA LEU A 26 -13.93 10.97 7.48
C LEU A 26 -13.42 11.19 8.92
N VAL A 27 -12.21 11.72 9.07
CA VAL A 27 -11.66 12.11 10.38
C VAL A 27 -12.36 13.37 10.92
N MET A 28 -12.57 14.39 10.07
CA MET A 28 -13.26 15.62 10.45
C MET A 28 -14.71 15.36 10.89
N ASP A 29 -15.39 14.43 10.20
CA ASP A 29 -16.75 14.00 10.51
C ASP A 29 -16.81 13.01 11.70
N LYS A 30 -15.68 12.73 12.35
CA LYS A 30 -15.52 11.78 13.47
C LYS A 30 -16.01 10.36 13.15
N GLU A 31 -15.97 9.98 11.88
CA GLU A 31 -16.35 8.65 11.41
C GLU A 31 -15.23 7.60 11.58
N ILE A 32 -13.99 8.04 11.81
CA ILE A 32 -12.85 7.16 12.06
C ILE A 32 -12.71 6.92 13.56
N ARG A 33 -12.94 5.67 13.98
CA ARG A 33 -12.79 5.24 15.36
C ARG A 33 -11.36 4.74 15.63
N MET A 34 -10.94 4.74 16.90
CA MET A 34 -9.66 4.15 17.33
C MET A 34 -9.49 2.70 16.84
N ILE A 35 -10.56 1.91 16.85
CA ILE A 35 -10.53 0.52 16.37
C ILE A 35 -10.25 0.43 14.86
N THR A 36 -10.76 1.39 14.08
CA THR A 36 -10.50 1.50 12.64
C THR A 36 -9.02 1.79 12.38
N LEU A 37 -8.42 2.68 13.18
CA LEU A 37 -6.99 2.96 13.12
C LEU A 37 -6.14 1.76 13.48
N PHE A 38 -6.49 1.07 14.57
CA PHE A 38 -5.79 -0.13 15.02
C PHE A 38 -5.77 -1.23 13.96
N PHE A 39 -6.94 -1.57 13.40
CA PHE A 39 -7.01 -2.58 12.33
C PHE A 39 -6.34 -2.11 11.04
N GLY A 40 -6.41 -0.82 10.71
CA GLY A 40 -5.72 -0.27 9.55
C GLY A 40 -4.21 -0.44 9.65
N THR A 41 -3.64 -0.13 10.82
CA THR A 41 -2.23 -0.36 11.13
C THR A 41 -1.87 -1.85 11.10
N LEU A 42 -2.73 -2.72 11.61
CA LEU A 42 -2.49 -4.17 11.59
C LEU A 42 -2.39 -4.70 10.15
N ILE A 43 -3.30 -4.29 9.26
CA ILE A 43 -3.28 -4.67 7.84
C ILE A 43 -2.02 -4.12 7.16
N PHE A 44 -1.67 -2.86 7.43
CA PHE A 44 -0.43 -2.26 6.93
C PHE A 44 0.79 -3.11 7.30
N LEU A 45 0.98 -3.40 8.60
CA LEU A 45 2.12 -4.20 9.07
C LEU A 45 2.12 -5.61 8.49
N SER A 46 0.95 -6.25 8.42
CA SER A 46 0.80 -7.58 7.84
C SER A 46 1.16 -7.60 6.35
N SER A 47 0.74 -6.59 5.59
CA SER A 47 1.08 -6.46 4.17
C SER A 47 2.57 -6.22 3.95
N TYR A 48 3.20 -5.44 4.84
CA TYR A 48 4.65 -5.21 4.80
C TYR A 48 5.42 -6.50 5.09
N PHE A 49 5.02 -7.24 6.12
CA PHE A 49 5.59 -8.54 6.45
C PHE A 49 5.43 -9.55 5.30
N PHE A 50 4.27 -9.55 4.63
CA PHE A 50 4.03 -10.43 3.49
C PHE A 50 4.95 -10.13 2.31
N VAL A 51 5.14 -8.85 1.96
CA VAL A 51 6.08 -8.44 0.90
C VAL A 51 7.51 -8.85 1.27
N PHE A 52 7.90 -8.63 2.53
CA PHE A 52 9.23 -9.04 3.02
C PHE A 52 9.43 -10.55 2.94
N ALA A 53 8.47 -11.33 3.45
CA ALA A 53 8.51 -12.79 3.41
C ALA A 53 8.56 -13.31 1.96
N PHE A 54 7.79 -12.71 1.05
CA PHE A 54 7.82 -13.07 -0.37
C PHE A 54 9.23 -12.94 -0.96
N TYR A 55 9.94 -11.84 -0.67
CA TYR A 55 11.32 -11.67 -1.13
C TYR A 55 12.28 -12.67 -0.48
N MET A 56 12.13 -13.00 0.80
CA MET A 56 12.99 -13.99 1.48
C MET A 56 12.97 -15.38 0.81
N PHE A 57 11.87 -15.75 0.15
CA PHE A 57 11.74 -17.03 -0.54
C PHE A 57 12.07 -16.97 -2.04
N GLN A 58 12.40 -15.80 -2.59
CA GLN A 58 12.83 -15.67 -3.98
C GLN A 58 14.33 -15.93 -4.12
N LYS A 59 14.70 -16.78 -5.08
CA LYS A 59 16.10 -17.01 -5.47
C LYS A 59 16.64 -15.90 -6.37
N GLU A 60 15.77 -15.31 -7.19
CA GLU A 60 16.09 -14.25 -8.13
C GLU A 60 15.01 -13.16 -8.05
N ALA A 61 15.42 -11.90 -8.17
CA ALA A 61 14.51 -10.76 -8.22
C ALA A 61 14.85 -9.85 -9.40
N TYR A 62 13.84 -9.44 -10.15
CA TYR A 62 14.02 -8.45 -11.21
C TYR A 62 14.48 -7.12 -10.62
N ALA A 63 15.42 -6.43 -11.28
CA ALA A 63 16.00 -5.16 -10.83
C ALA A 63 14.96 -4.07 -10.49
N PHE A 64 13.79 -4.07 -11.15
CA PHE A 64 12.68 -3.16 -10.85
C PHE A 64 11.49 -3.83 -10.16
N GLY A 65 11.58 -5.10 -9.78
CA GLY A 65 10.50 -5.86 -9.16
C GLY A 65 9.94 -5.16 -7.91
N SER A 66 10.81 -4.60 -7.06
CA SER A 66 10.39 -3.88 -5.85
C SER A 66 9.70 -2.56 -6.14
N PHE A 67 10.00 -1.90 -7.26
CA PHE A 67 9.29 -0.69 -7.70
C PHE A 67 7.84 -0.97 -8.13
N PHE A 68 7.54 -2.18 -8.59
CA PHE A 68 6.19 -2.56 -9.01
C PHE A 68 5.44 -3.29 -7.91
N LEU A 69 6.08 -4.26 -7.25
CA LEU A 69 5.44 -5.13 -6.27
C LEU A 69 4.92 -4.35 -5.06
N PHE A 70 5.72 -3.42 -4.54
CA PHE A 70 5.34 -2.68 -3.35
C PHE A 70 4.11 -1.78 -3.62
N PRO A 71 4.11 -0.86 -4.60
CA PRO A 71 2.93 -0.03 -4.85
C PRO A 71 1.75 -0.88 -5.30
N PHE A 72 1.97 -2.01 -5.98
CA PHE A 72 0.88 -2.91 -6.37
C PHE A 72 0.13 -3.46 -5.15
N ILE A 73 0.86 -4.12 -4.25
CA ILE A 73 0.29 -4.82 -3.10
C ILE A 73 -0.20 -3.84 -2.05
N GLN A 74 0.53 -2.75 -1.81
CA GLN A 74 0.25 -1.86 -0.69
C GLN A 74 -0.61 -0.64 -1.04
N VAL A 75 -0.74 -0.30 -2.32
CA VAL A 75 -1.48 0.89 -2.76
C VAL A 75 -2.57 0.49 -3.73
N TYR A 76 -2.24 -0.03 -4.91
CA TYR A 76 -3.22 -0.28 -5.97
C TYR A 76 -4.29 -1.30 -5.59
N CYS A 77 -3.90 -2.47 -5.09
CA CYS A 77 -4.85 -3.51 -4.72
C CYS A 77 -5.78 -3.06 -3.58
N PRO A 78 -5.27 -2.51 -2.46
CA PRO A 78 -6.13 -1.99 -1.41
C PRO A 78 -7.00 -0.82 -1.86
N VAL A 79 -6.50 0.10 -2.70
CA VAL A 79 -7.30 1.20 -3.26
C VAL A 79 -8.46 0.66 -4.12
N ALA A 80 -8.19 -0.32 -4.99
CA ALA A 80 -9.23 -0.95 -5.79
C ALA A 80 -10.30 -1.61 -4.90
N LEU A 81 -9.88 -2.33 -3.85
CA LEU A 81 -10.79 -2.90 -2.86
C LEU A 81 -11.60 -1.80 -2.13
N VAL A 82 -10.98 -0.69 -1.73
CA VAL A 82 -11.69 0.44 -1.13
C VAL A 82 -12.79 0.94 -2.06
N PHE A 83 -12.52 1.11 -3.36
CA PHE A 83 -13.56 1.53 -4.31
C PHE A 83 -14.70 0.52 -4.41
N ILE A 84 -14.38 -0.77 -4.56
CA ILE A 84 -15.37 -1.86 -4.65
C ILE A 84 -16.24 -1.92 -3.39
N LEU A 85 -15.62 -1.89 -2.21
CA LEU A 85 -16.33 -2.00 -0.94
C LEU A 85 -17.21 -0.77 -0.66
N ASN A 86 -16.80 0.42 -1.13
CA ASN A 86 -17.63 1.62 -1.00
C ASN A 86 -18.91 1.59 -1.87
N LEU A 87 -18.98 0.74 -2.91
CA LEU A 87 -20.21 0.55 -3.68
C LEU A 87 -21.27 -0.23 -2.90
N SER A 88 -20.87 -0.92 -1.82
CA SER A 88 -21.80 -1.67 -0.99
C SER A 88 -22.69 -0.75 -0.15
N LYS A 89 -23.95 -1.15 0.00
CA LYS A 89 -24.90 -0.50 0.91
C LYS A 89 -24.70 -0.92 2.37
N SER A 90 -23.97 -2.01 2.63
CA SER A 90 -23.76 -2.54 3.98
C SER A 90 -22.84 -1.64 4.81
N HIS A 91 -23.28 -1.27 6.00
CA HIS A 91 -22.49 -0.49 6.95
C HIS A 91 -21.18 -1.19 7.33
N LEU A 92 -21.22 -2.52 7.58
CA LEU A 92 -20.03 -3.29 7.93
C LEU A 92 -18.98 -3.27 6.81
N ILE A 93 -19.42 -3.33 5.55
CA ILE A 93 -18.53 -3.30 4.39
C ILE A 93 -17.91 -1.90 4.21
N LYS A 94 -18.68 -0.83 4.48
CA LYS A 94 -18.15 0.54 4.48
C LYS A 94 -17.10 0.75 5.58
N GLU A 95 -17.29 0.16 6.76
CA GLU A 95 -16.27 0.21 7.82
C GLU A 95 -14.97 -0.50 7.40
N ALA A 96 -15.07 -1.65 6.73
CA ALA A 96 -13.88 -2.31 6.17
C ALA A 96 -13.16 -1.43 5.13
N ALA A 97 -13.90 -0.67 4.31
CA ALA A 97 -13.31 0.29 3.38
C ALA A 97 -12.56 1.43 4.11
N LYS A 98 -13.06 1.89 5.26
CA LYS A 98 -12.35 2.87 6.10
C LYS A 98 -11.05 2.31 6.66
N VAL A 99 -11.09 1.08 7.20
CA VAL A 99 -9.89 0.36 7.69
C VAL A 99 -8.83 0.25 6.60
N LEU A 100 -9.23 -0.18 5.39
CA LEU A 100 -8.30 -0.28 4.25
C LEU A 100 -7.77 1.08 3.80
N SER A 101 -8.58 2.14 3.88
CA SER A 101 -8.14 3.49 3.55
C SER A 101 -7.02 3.96 4.48
N VAL A 102 -7.12 3.67 5.79
CA VAL A 102 -6.05 3.94 6.76
C VAL A 102 -4.78 3.16 6.39
N SER A 103 -4.92 1.86 6.09
CA SER A 103 -3.80 1.01 5.68
C SER A 103 -3.06 1.58 4.46
N VAL A 104 -3.78 1.98 3.41
CA VAL A 104 -3.20 2.61 2.19
C VAL A 104 -2.37 3.85 2.54
N VAL A 105 -2.90 4.74 3.38
CA VAL A 105 -2.21 5.97 3.75
C VAL A 105 -0.93 5.66 4.52
N LEU A 106 -1.00 4.76 5.50
CA LEU A 106 0.17 4.34 6.28
C LEU A 106 1.23 3.65 5.41
N SER A 107 0.81 2.76 4.52
CA SER A 107 1.67 2.09 3.54
C SER A 107 2.41 3.09 2.65
N PHE A 108 1.69 4.07 2.10
CA PHE A 108 2.28 5.05 1.20
C PHE A 108 3.23 6.02 1.95
N VAL A 109 2.86 6.46 3.15
CA VAL A 109 3.73 7.30 3.99
C VAL A 109 5.00 6.53 4.37
N SER A 110 4.87 5.28 4.79
CA SER A 110 6.00 4.40 5.10
C SER A 110 6.91 4.23 3.89
N TYR A 111 6.34 4.02 2.70
CA TYR A 111 7.10 3.95 1.46
C TYR A 111 7.92 5.20 1.18
N LEU A 112 7.35 6.39 1.37
CA LEU A 112 8.07 7.65 1.15
C LEU A 112 9.22 7.81 2.14
N ILE A 113 9.01 7.47 3.41
CA ILE A 113 10.02 7.62 4.47
C ILE A 113 11.14 6.59 4.29
N PHE A 114 10.79 5.34 4.02
CA PHE A 114 11.73 4.22 3.95
C PHE A 114 12.05 3.79 2.52
N TYR A 115 11.82 4.65 1.53
CA TYR A 115 11.92 4.30 0.10
C TYR A 115 13.26 3.64 -0.25
N ARG A 116 14.36 4.13 0.33
CA ARG A 116 15.70 3.54 0.12
C ARG A 116 15.78 2.09 0.58
N TYR A 117 15.24 1.79 1.76
CA TYR A 117 15.24 0.44 2.35
C TYR A 117 14.29 -0.49 1.60
N THR A 118 13.11 0.01 1.20
CA THR A 118 12.13 -0.78 0.44
C THR A 118 12.67 -1.17 -0.94
N LEU A 119 13.43 -0.29 -1.58
CA LEU A 119 14.00 -0.53 -2.90
C LEU A 119 15.28 -1.37 -2.85
N SER A 120 16.09 -1.24 -1.78
CA SER A 120 17.28 -2.06 -1.59
C SER A 120 16.96 -3.45 -1.04
N LEU A 121 15.69 -3.76 -0.75
CA LEU A 121 15.27 -4.95 -0.01
C LEU A 121 15.82 -6.26 -0.61
N PRO A 122 15.77 -6.49 -1.94
CA PRO A 122 16.40 -7.68 -2.53
C PRO A 122 17.93 -7.69 -2.36
N ALA A 123 18.58 -6.55 -2.53
CA ALA A 123 20.03 -6.42 -2.39
C ALA A 123 20.49 -6.65 -0.94
N THR A 124 19.75 -6.14 0.04
CA THR A 124 20.03 -6.35 1.48
C THR A 124 19.83 -7.80 1.91
N LEU A 125 18.99 -8.55 1.19
CA LEU A 125 18.75 -9.96 1.46
C LEU A 125 19.69 -10.89 0.66
N GLY A 126 20.62 -10.34 -0.12
CA GLY A 126 21.57 -11.12 -0.93
C GLY A 126 20.90 -11.87 -2.10
N ILE A 127 19.72 -11.42 -2.54
CA ILE A 127 18.99 -12.03 -3.65
C ILE A 127 19.68 -11.67 -4.97
N GLN A 128 19.86 -12.65 -5.85
CA GLN A 128 20.48 -12.43 -7.15
C GLN A 128 19.56 -11.55 -8.02
N ILE A 129 20.09 -10.42 -8.49
CA ILE A 129 19.34 -9.48 -9.32
C ILE A 129 19.44 -9.90 -10.78
N THR A 130 18.31 -10.15 -11.42
CA THR A 130 18.21 -10.41 -12.86
C THR A 130 17.77 -9.14 -13.62
N HIS A 131 18.32 -8.95 -14.81
CA HIS A 131 18.13 -7.77 -15.66
C HIS A 131 16.98 -7.93 -16.66
#